data_AF-A0A5J4RR19-F1
#
_entry.id   AF-A0A5J4RR19-F1
#
_cell.length_a   1.000
_cell.length_b   1.000
_cell.length_c   1.000
_cell.angle_alpha   90.00
_cell.angle_beta   90.00
_cell.angle_gamma   90.00
#
_symmetry.space_group_name_H-M   'P 1'
#
loop_
_entity.id
_entity.type
_entity.pdbx_description
1 polymer ?
#
loop_
_entity_poly.entity_id
_entity_poly.type
_entity_poly.pdbx_seq_one_letter_code
_entity_poly.pdbx_strand_id
1 'polypeptide(L)' 'MPQRQFAAALEIDTPMYSKIERGERPAKRKQIPVIAQLLKTDENMLVTLWLADKVITAIGDDKELANKAMKIAQQKMNK' A
#
# COMPACT_ATOMS: atom_id res chain seq x y z
N MET A 1 -11.02 -18.32 -0.56
CA MET A 1 -10.34 -18.47 0.75
C MET A 1 -11.03 -17.54 1.75
N PRO A 2 -11.48 -18.01 2.93
CA PRO A 2 -12.14 -17.17 3.93
C PRO A 2 -11.21 -16.07 4.48
N GLN A 3 -11.76 -14.91 4.87
CA GLN A 3 -11.00 -13.79 5.46
C GLN A 3 -10.12 -14.23 6.65
N ARG A 4 -10.59 -15.20 7.45
CA ARG A 4 -9.82 -15.78 8.56
C ARG A 4 -8.50 -16.42 8.10
N GLN A 5 -8.47 -17.07 6.94
CA GLN A 5 -7.26 -17.70 6.40
C GLN A 5 -6.27 -16.64 5.86
N PHE A 6 -6.79 -15.58 5.22
CA PHE A 6 -5.98 -14.43 4.84
C PHE A 6 -5.37 -13.73 6.07
N ALA A 7 -6.18 -13.45 7.08
CA ALA A 7 -5.72 -12.82 8.32
C ALA A 7 -4.62 -13.65 9.01
N ALA A 8 -4.80 -14.97 9.09
CA ALA A 8 -3.79 -15.88 9.63
C ALA A 8 -2.48 -15.85 8.83
N ALA A 9 -2.54 -15.88 7.49
CA ALA A 9 -1.36 -15.81 6.63
C ALA A 9 -0.60 -14.48 6.77
N LEU A 10 -1.30 -13.40 7.15
CA LEU A 10 -0.72 -12.08 7.38
C LEU A 10 -0.34 -11.83 8.84
N GLU A 11 -0.50 -12.82 9.72
CA GLU A 11 -0.24 -12.75 11.16
C GLU A 11 -1.03 -11.61 11.86
N ILE A 12 -2.29 -11.44 11.48
CA ILE A 12 -3.20 -10.42 12.03
C ILE A 12 -4.57 -11.00 12.35
N ASP A 13 -5.39 -10.26 13.10
CA ASP A 13 -6.77 -10.64 13.36
C ASP A 13 -7.69 -10.35 12.15
N THR A 14 -8.83 -11.03 12.11
CA THR A 14 -9.81 -10.90 11.01
C THR A 14 -10.38 -9.48 10.90
N PRO A 15 -10.73 -8.77 12.00
CA PRO A 15 -11.12 -7.36 11.93
C PRO A 15 -10.07 -6.45 11.29
N MET A 16 -8.78 -6.65 11.58
CA MET A 16 -7.68 -5.88 11.01
C MET A 16 -7.55 -6.15 9.52
N TYR A 17 -7.64 -7.41 9.09
CA TYR A 17 -7.67 -7.75 7.66
C TYR A 17 -8.87 -7.11 6.96
N SER A 18 -10.04 -7.13 7.58
CA SER A 18 -11.26 -6.50 7.06
C SER A 18 -11.10 -4.99 6.84
N LYS A 19 -10.36 -4.29 7.71
CA LYS A 19 -10.00 -2.86 7.51
C LYS A 19 -9.02 -2.65 6.36
N ILE A 20 -8.11 -3.61 6.13
CA ILE A 20 -7.18 -3.57 4.98
C ILE A 20 -7.96 -3.74 3.67
N GLU A 21 -8.88 -4.70 3.58
CA GLU A 21 -9.69 -4.91 2.38
C GLU A 21 -10.56 -3.70 2.01
N ARG A 22 -11.03 -2.92 3.00
CA ARG A 22 -11.79 -1.69 2.76
C ARG A 22 -10.93 -0.44 2.52
N GLY A 23 -9.60 -0.56 2.59
CA GLY A 23 -8.70 0.59 2.47
C GLY A 23 -8.68 1.53 3.68
N GLU A 24 -9.38 1.20 4.77
CA GLU A 24 -9.40 1.98 6.02
C GLU A 24 -8.05 1.90 6.76
N ARG A 25 -7.28 0.85 6.50
CA ARG A 25 -5.95 0.65 7.09
C ARG A 25 -4.97 0.12 6.05
N PRO A 26 -3.80 0.75 5.86
CA PRO A 26 -2.81 0.22 4.94
C PRO A 26 -2.17 -1.06 5.50
N ALA A 27 -1.93 -2.04 4.63
CA ALA A 27 -1.09 -3.20 4.95
C ALA A 27 0.34 -2.76 5.29
N LYS A 28 1.08 -3.56 6.04
CA LYS A 28 2.52 -3.33 6.25
C LYS A 28 3.28 -3.74 4.99
N ARG A 29 4.39 -3.07 4.67
CA ARG A 29 5.23 -3.43 3.49
C ARG A 29 5.63 -4.92 3.47
N LYS A 30 5.93 -5.50 4.64
CA LYS A 30 6.27 -6.93 4.78
C LYS A 30 5.12 -7.89 4.45
N GLN A 31 3.87 -7.42 4.48
CA GLN A 31 2.67 -8.22 4.19
C GLN A 31 2.34 -8.22 2.69
N ILE A 32 2.83 -7.25 1.92
CA ILE A 32 2.54 -7.14 0.48
C ILE A 32 2.97 -8.37 -0.33
N PRO A 33 4.18 -8.95 -0.15
CA PRO A 33 4.57 -10.17 -0.86
C PRO A 33 3.61 -11.34 -0.58
N VAL A 34 3.18 -11.48 0.67
CA VAL A 34 2.23 -12.53 1.08
C VAL A 34 0.86 -12.30 0.43
N ILE A 35 0.38 -11.06 0.42
CA ILE A 35 -0.87 -10.69 -0.27
C ILE A 35 -0.77 -10.99 -1.77
N ALA A 36 0.35 -10.63 -2.41
CA ALA A 36 0.60 -10.90 -3.83
C ALA A 36 0.53 -12.40 -4.14
N GLN A 37 1.18 -13.22 -3.31
CA GLN A 37 1.18 -14.68 -3.44
C GLN A 37 -0.22 -15.27 -3.26
N LEU A 38 -0.96 -14.85 -2.22
CA LEU A 38 -2.31 -15.34 -1.94
C LEU A 38 -3.31 -15.00 -3.04
N LEU A 39 -3.19 -13.79 -3.60
CA LEU A 39 -4.03 -13.30 -4.69
C LEU A 39 -3.54 -13.70 -6.08
N LYS A 40 -2.36 -14.32 -6.18
CA LYS A 40 -1.68 -14.66 -7.45
C LYS A 40 -1.57 -13.46 -8.39
N THR A 41 -1.12 -12.33 -7.85
CA THR A 41 -0.96 -11.07 -8.59
C THR A 41 0.48 -10.57 -8.50
N ASP A 42 0.80 -9.54 -9.29
CA ASP A 42 2.13 -8.94 -9.33
C ASP A 42 2.44 -8.18 -8.03
N GLU A 43 3.48 -8.62 -7.32
CA GLU A 43 3.98 -7.94 -6.12
C GLU A 43 4.41 -6.51 -6.44
N ASN A 44 5.09 -6.28 -7.56
CA ASN A 44 5.62 -4.96 -7.90
C ASN A 44 4.47 -3.97 -8.06
N MET A 45 3.39 -4.37 -8.75
CA MET A 45 2.18 -3.57 -8.87
C MET A 45 1.57 -3.24 -7.50
N LEU A 46 1.46 -4.21 -6.58
CA LEU A 46 0.93 -3.95 -5.23
C LEU A 46 1.83 -3.03 -4.42
N VAL A 47 3.16 -3.16 -4.54
CA VAL A 47 4.11 -2.26 -3.88
C VAL A 47 3.99 -0.84 -4.44
N THR A 48 3.83 -0.70 -5.76
CA THR A 48 3.62 0.60 -6.41
C THR A 48 2.35 1.28 -5.91
N LEU A 49 1.23 0.55 -5.84
CA LEU A 49 -0.02 1.08 -5.30
C LEU A 49 0.13 1.48 -3.82
N TRP A 50 0.77 0.64 -3.01
CA TRP A 50 1.02 0.94 -1.61
C TRP A 50 1.89 2.19 -1.41
N LEU A 51 2.91 2.38 -2.25
CA LEU A 51 3.73 3.59 -2.24
C LEU A 51 2.92 4.82 -2.68
N ALA A 52 2.04 4.69 -3.68
CA ALA A 52 1.17 5.77 -4.13
C ALA A 52 0.26 6.26 -2.98
N ASP A 53 -0.34 5.36 -2.21
CA ASP A 53 -1.15 5.72 -1.04
C ASP A 53 -0.33 6.49 0.00
N LYS A 54 0.93 6.10 0.23
CA LYS A 54 1.84 6.84 1.12
C LYS A 54 2.15 8.23 0.59
N VAL A 55 2.39 8.37 -0.70
CA VAL A 55 2.62 9.67 -1.34
C VAL A 55 1.38 10.56 -1.20
N ILE A 56 0.19 10.04 -1.50
CA ILE A 56 -1.08 10.77 -1.34
C ILE A 56 -1.29 11.20 0.11
N THR A 57 -1.00 10.31 1.06
CA THR A 57 -1.08 10.61 2.50
C THR A 57 -0.10 11.73 2.89
N ALA A 58 1.12 11.70 2.36
CA ALA A 58 2.14 12.71 2.64
C ALA A 58 1.83 14.08 2.01
N ILE A 59 1.13 14.11 0.88
CA ILE A 59 0.64 15.34 0.24
C ILE A 59 -0.45 16.00 1.10
N GLY A 60 -1.35 15.21 1.69
CA GLY A 60 -2.43 15.73 2.54
C GLY A 60 -3.29 16.76 1.80
N ASP A 61 -3.41 17.95 2.39
CA ASP A 61 -4.23 19.05 1.87
C ASP A 61 -3.50 19.90 0.81
N ASP A 62 -2.17 19.77 0.68
CA ASP A 62 -1.33 20.54 -0.26
C ASP A 62 -1.41 20.03 -1.70
N LYS A 63 -2.60 19.59 -2.14
CA LYS A 63 -2.83 18.94 -3.44
C LYS A 63 -2.40 19.82 -4.62
N GLU A 64 -2.51 21.14 -4.49
CA GLU A 64 -2.08 22.10 -5.52
C GLU A 64 -0.56 22.06 -5.76
N LEU A 65 0.22 21.70 -4.74
CA LEU A 65 1.68 21.60 -4.81
C LEU A 65 2.18 20.19 -5.12
N ALA A 66 1.30 19.18 -5.10
CA ALA A 66 1.63 17.77 -5.26
C ALA A 66 2.51 17.49 -6.49
N ASN A 67 2.08 17.95 -7.67
CA ASN A 67 2.81 17.71 -8.92
C ASN A 67 4.21 18.35 -8.91
N LYS A 68 4.34 19.55 -8.32
CA LYS A 68 5.63 20.25 -8.20
C LYS A 68 6.56 19.49 -7.25
N ALA A 69 6.05 19.06 -6.10
CA ALA A 69 6.81 18.26 -5.14
C ALA A 69 7.28 16.93 -5.75
N MET A 70 6.40 16.22 -6.46
CA MET A 70 6.73 14.96 -7.15
C MET A 70 7.82 15.13 -8.20
N LYS A 71 7.75 16.21 -9.01
CA LYS A 71 8.78 16.51 -10.00
C LYS A 71 10.15 16.75 -9.35
N ILE A 72 10.20 17.49 -8.24
CA ILE A 72 11.44 17.73 -7.49
C ILE A 72 11.97 16.42 -6.90
N ALA A 73 11.11 15.58 -6.32
CA ALA A 73 11.51 14.29 -5.76
C ALA A 73 12.10 13.37 -6.84
N GLN A 74 11.45 13.26 -8.00
CA GLN A 74 11.92 12.46 -9.13
C GLN A 74 13.29 12.92 -9.64
N GLN A 75 13.52 14.24 -9.73
CA GLN A 75 14.83 14.80 -10.10
C GLN A 75 15.93 14.45 -9.10
N LYS A 76 15.61 14.36 -7.80
CA LYS A 76 16.58 13.96 -6.77
C LYS A 76 16.91 12.48 -6.80
N MET A 77 15.98 11.62 -7.21
CA MET A 77 16.20 10.17 -7.29
C MET A 77 17.03 9.76 -8.52
N ASN A 78 16.95 10.55 -9.59
CA ASN A 78 17.69 10.30 -10.84
C ASN A 78 19.06 11.01 -10.88
N LYS A 79 19.50 11.58 -9.75
CA LYS A 79 20.82 12.16 -9.54
C LYS A 79 21.69 11.17 -8.75
#